data_AF-A0A2D8NB71-F1
#
_entry.id   AF-A0A2D8NB71-F1
#
_cell.length_a   1.000
_cell.length_b   1.000
_cell.length_c   1.000
_cell.angle_alpha   90.00
_cell.angle_beta   90.00
_cell.angle_gamma   90.00
#
_symmetry.space_group_name_H-M   'P 1'
#
loop_
_entity.id
_entity.type
_entity.pdbx_description
1 polymer ?
#
loop_
_entity_poly.entity_id
_entity_poly.type
_entity_poly.pdbx_seq_one_letter_code
_entity_poly.pdbx_strand_id
1 'polypeptide(L)'
;GQVMKAIDNSNLKDNTIVVLVSDHGWTLGEKEHIYKNSPWEESTRIPMTIRAPGMTNSSGLVNHPVSLIDIYPTLLDLAGLDMDTKKNEKGRSLDGYSLVPFLKDPETKNWEGPDAALTVVYSSDDNKNNPANHHYSVRTKDWRYIIYDSGKEELYHNAEDPKEWNNLVFNKTHPKRDEMVEILKQMTYPMVPNGLKQ
;
A
#
# COMPACT_ATOMS: atom_id res chain seq x y z
N GLY A 1 -13.14 -0.76 22.55
CA GLY A 1 -13.83 -2.04 22.25
C GLY A 1 -13.60 -3.06 23.36
N GLN A 2 -14.24 -4.24 23.29
CA GLN A 2 -14.10 -5.31 24.31
C GLN A 2 -12.66 -5.82 24.43
N VAL A 3 -11.98 -6.08 23.30
CA VAL A 3 -10.57 -6.53 23.27
C VAL A 3 -9.64 -5.52 23.95
N MET A 4 -9.78 -4.24 23.62
CA MET A 4 -8.98 -3.17 24.24
C MET A 4 -9.19 -3.10 25.75
N LYS A 5 -10.44 -3.20 26.23
CA LYS A 5 -10.73 -3.24 27.67
C LYS A 5 -10.09 -4.44 28.36
N ALA A 6 -10.06 -5.60 27.72
CA ALA A 6 -9.39 -6.79 28.26
C ALA A 6 -7.87 -6.59 28.37
N ILE A 7 -7.23 -6.03 27.33
CA ILE A 7 -5.80 -5.69 27.35
C ILE A 7 -5.51 -4.68 28.47
N ASP A 8 -6.29 -3.59 28.54
CA ASP A 8 -6.05 -2.49 29.47
C ASP A 8 -6.29 -2.88 30.94
N ASN A 9 -7.09 -3.91 31.21
CA ASN A 9 -7.33 -4.46 32.55
C ASN A 9 -6.40 -5.64 32.91
N SER A 10 -5.46 -5.99 32.04
CA SER A 10 -4.50 -7.07 32.26
C SER A 10 -3.10 -6.53 32.58
N ASN A 11 -2.22 -7.41 33.03
CA ASN A 11 -0.79 -7.13 33.15
C ASN A 11 -0.06 -6.97 31.80
N LEU A 12 -0.76 -7.13 30.66
CA LEU A 12 -0.20 -7.01 29.32
C LEU A 12 -0.38 -5.60 28.72
N LYS A 13 -1.07 -4.69 29.41
CA LYS A 13 -1.41 -3.34 28.91
C LYS A 13 -0.22 -2.58 28.33
N ASP A 14 0.91 -2.64 29.02
CA ASP A 14 2.13 -1.90 28.66
C ASP A 14 3.11 -2.72 27.81
N ASN A 15 2.72 -3.94 27.40
CA ASN A 15 3.56 -4.86 26.62
C ASN A 15 2.78 -5.56 25.49
N THR A 16 1.70 -4.95 24.99
CA THR A 16 0.91 -5.47 23.88
C THR A 16 0.92 -4.49 22.72
N ILE A 17 1.50 -4.90 21.59
CA ILE A 17 1.34 -4.22 20.31
C ILE A 17 -0.03 -4.60 19.74
N VAL A 18 -0.81 -3.61 19.31
CA VAL A 18 -2.10 -3.83 18.65
C VAL A 18 -2.04 -3.26 17.24
N VAL A 19 -2.28 -4.10 16.24
CA VAL A 19 -2.43 -3.71 14.83
C VAL A 19 -3.88 -3.99 14.42
N LEU A 20 -4.63 -2.93 14.10
CA LEU A 20 -5.95 -3.03 13.50
C LEU A 20 -5.83 -2.71 12.01
N VAL A 21 -6.29 -3.63 11.16
CA VAL A 21 -6.12 -3.51 9.71
C VAL A 21 -7.24 -4.25 8.95
N SER A 22 -7.46 -3.89 7.68
CA SER A 22 -8.26 -4.67 6.72
C SER A 22 -7.35 -5.30 5.67
N ASP A 23 -7.73 -6.43 5.06
CA ASP A 23 -6.97 -7.03 3.95
C ASP A 23 -7.18 -6.28 2.63
N HIS A 24 -8.37 -5.71 2.44
CA HIS A 24 -8.70 -4.86 1.29
C HIS A 24 -9.81 -3.85 1.63
N GLY A 25 -10.05 -2.92 0.72
CA GLY A 25 -11.18 -1.99 0.74
C GLY A 25 -12.46 -2.60 0.17
N TRP A 26 -13.48 -1.79 -0.09
CA TRP A 26 -14.75 -2.28 -0.64
C TRP A 26 -15.45 -1.20 -1.45
N THR A 27 -15.88 -1.55 -2.66
CA THR A 27 -16.72 -0.70 -3.50
C THR A 27 -18.18 -1.07 -3.31
N LEU A 28 -19.06 -0.08 -3.15
CA LEU A 28 -20.50 -0.25 -2.91
C LEU A 28 -21.33 0.58 -3.91
N GLY A 29 -20.95 0.54 -5.19
CA GLY A 29 -21.64 1.21 -6.29
C GLY A 29 -20.87 2.39 -6.87
N GLU A 30 -19.76 2.81 -6.26
CA GLU A 30 -18.84 3.77 -6.87
C GLU A 30 -18.37 3.24 -8.22
N LYS A 31 -18.31 4.12 -9.23
CA LYS A 31 -17.94 3.79 -10.62
C LYS A 31 -18.73 2.61 -11.21
N GLU A 32 -19.98 2.43 -10.80
CA GLU A 32 -20.84 1.30 -11.21
C GLU A 32 -20.24 -0.07 -10.86
N HIS A 33 -19.34 -0.11 -9.87
CA HIS A 33 -18.65 -1.30 -9.41
C HIS A 33 -19.08 -1.65 -7.98
N ILE A 34 -19.27 -2.94 -7.73
CA ILE A 34 -19.54 -3.50 -6.40
C ILE A 34 -18.45 -4.53 -6.13
N TYR A 35 -18.09 -4.74 -4.86
CA TYR A 35 -17.05 -5.66 -4.38
C TYR A 35 -15.64 -5.05 -4.37
N LYS A 36 -14.66 -5.95 -4.34
CA LYS A 36 -13.21 -5.74 -4.33
C LYS A 36 -12.63 -6.18 -5.67
N ASN A 37 -11.30 -6.20 -5.77
CA ASN A 37 -10.56 -6.55 -6.99
C ASN A 37 -10.63 -5.47 -8.07
N SER A 38 -10.64 -4.20 -7.66
CA SER A 38 -10.37 -3.09 -8.56
C SER A 38 -9.09 -2.37 -8.14
N PRO A 39 -8.37 -1.74 -9.09
CA PRO A 39 -7.16 -0.97 -8.78
C PRO A 39 -7.44 0.42 -8.19
N TRP A 40 -8.70 0.80 -7.98
CA TRP A 40 -9.12 2.12 -7.50
C TRP A 40 -8.96 2.30 -6.00
N GLU A 41 -9.02 3.56 -5.54
CA GLU A 41 -8.88 3.94 -4.13
C GLU A 41 -9.82 3.15 -3.22
N GLU A 42 -11.12 3.04 -3.55
CA GLU A 42 -12.13 2.41 -2.70
C GLU A 42 -11.85 0.92 -2.40
N SER A 43 -11.25 0.19 -3.34
CA SER A 43 -10.90 -1.22 -3.13
C SER A 43 -9.51 -1.42 -2.51
N THR A 44 -8.65 -0.39 -2.51
CA THR A 44 -7.23 -0.54 -2.17
C THR A 44 -6.83 0.18 -0.89
N ARG A 45 -7.47 1.31 -0.56
CA ARG A 45 -7.24 2.03 0.69
C ARG A 45 -8.01 1.35 1.82
N ILE A 46 -7.29 1.09 2.91
CA ILE A 46 -7.80 0.37 4.09
C ILE A 46 -7.62 1.21 5.36
N PRO A 47 -8.39 0.93 6.42
CA PRO A 47 -8.01 1.36 7.75
C PRO A 47 -6.75 0.60 8.20
N MET A 48 -5.77 1.33 8.74
CA MET A 48 -4.63 0.76 9.45
C MET A 48 -4.35 1.62 10.69
N THR A 49 -4.24 0.99 11.85
CA THR A 49 -3.85 1.66 13.10
C THR A 49 -2.92 0.75 13.89
N ILE A 50 -1.82 1.31 14.37
CA ILE A 50 -0.82 0.61 15.18
C ILE A 50 -0.73 1.32 16.53
N ARG A 51 -0.90 0.58 17.62
CA ARG A 51 -0.60 0.99 18.98
C ARG A 51 0.59 0.17 19.46
N ALA A 52 1.71 0.83 19.75
CA ALA A 52 2.88 0.22 20.36
C ALA A 52 3.16 0.93 21.71
N PRO A 53 3.03 0.24 22.86
CA PRO A 53 3.29 0.83 24.17
C PRO A 53 4.66 1.50 24.25
N GLY A 54 4.72 2.69 24.84
CA GLY A 54 5.97 3.45 24.99
C GLY A 54 6.49 4.10 23.70
N MET A 55 5.84 3.92 22.55
CA MET A 55 6.28 4.47 21.26
C MET A 55 5.23 5.33 20.58
N THR A 56 3.98 4.86 20.48
CA THR A 56 2.93 5.57 19.76
C THR A 56 2.28 6.66 20.61
N ASN A 57 2.18 7.88 20.06
CA ASN A 57 1.36 8.95 20.62
C ASN A 57 -0.11 8.80 20.20
N SER A 58 -1.04 9.24 21.06
CA SER A 58 -2.49 9.02 20.87
C SER A 58 -3.13 9.80 19.70
N SER A 59 -2.37 10.63 18.99
CA SER A 59 -2.87 11.52 17.92
C SER A 59 -2.04 11.50 16.62
N GLY A 60 -1.18 10.51 16.42
CA GLY A 60 -0.36 10.43 15.21
C GLY A 60 -1.18 10.09 13.96
N LEU A 61 -1.08 10.92 12.91
CA LEU A 61 -1.65 10.65 11.59
C LEU A 61 -0.54 10.65 10.54
N VAL A 62 -0.34 9.53 9.89
CA VAL A 62 0.61 9.36 8.79
C VAL A 62 -0.16 9.49 7.48
N ASN A 63 0.19 10.49 6.69
CA ASN A 63 -0.40 10.69 5.36
C ASN A 63 0.45 10.06 4.23
N HIS A 64 1.62 9.53 4.57
CA HIS A 64 2.47 8.82 3.63
C HIS A 64 1.83 7.49 3.22
N PRO A 65 1.82 7.13 1.93
CA PRO A 65 1.30 5.84 1.50
C PRO A 65 2.18 4.70 2.01
N VAL A 66 1.56 3.73 2.68
CA VAL A 66 2.21 2.51 3.21
C VAL A 66 1.44 1.29 2.75
N SER A 67 2.04 0.11 2.87
CA SER A 67 1.50 -1.16 2.38
C SER A 67 1.33 -2.19 3.49
N LEU A 68 0.42 -3.15 3.29
CA LEU A 68 0.25 -4.28 4.23
C LEU A 68 1.54 -5.09 4.46
N ILE A 69 2.43 -5.14 3.45
CA ILE A 69 3.71 -5.85 3.54
C ILE A 69 4.67 -5.21 4.55
N ASP A 70 4.45 -3.95 4.92
CA ASP A 70 5.27 -3.22 5.90
C ASP A 70 5.00 -3.67 7.33
N ILE A 71 3.85 -4.35 7.59
CA ILE A 71 3.49 -4.82 8.92
C ILE A 71 4.50 -5.83 9.46
N TYR A 72 4.95 -6.77 8.63
CA TYR A 72 5.87 -7.81 9.08
C TYR A 72 7.22 -7.25 9.59
N PRO A 73 7.99 -6.47 8.81
CA PRO A 73 9.23 -5.87 9.31
C PRO A 73 8.98 -4.88 10.45
N THR A 74 7.83 -4.20 10.49
CA THR A 74 7.46 -3.35 11.64
C THR A 74 7.35 -4.15 12.93
N LEU A 75 6.75 -5.34 12.89
CA LEU A 75 6.61 -6.21 14.07
C LEU A 75 7.95 -6.79 14.51
N LEU A 76 8.87 -7.10 13.57
CA LEU A 76 10.24 -7.50 13.91
C LEU A 76 10.97 -6.39 14.68
N ASP A 77 10.93 -5.17 14.15
CA ASP A 77 11.58 -3.99 14.74
C ASP A 77 11.00 -3.68 16.14
N LEU A 78 9.68 -3.63 16.27
CA LEU A 78 9.01 -3.38 17.55
C LEU A 78 9.27 -4.47 18.60
N ALA A 79 9.46 -5.73 18.17
CA ALA A 79 9.76 -6.85 19.06
C ALA A 79 11.26 -6.98 19.37
N GLY A 80 12.12 -6.16 18.76
CA GLY A 80 13.57 -6.26 18.90
C GLY A 80 14.15 -7.56 18.34
N LEU A 81 13.54 -8.10 17.29
CA LEU A 81 13.97 -9.33 16.62
C LEU A 81 14.97 -9.02 15.49
N ASP A 82 15.59 -10.07 14.95
CA ASP A 82 16.41 -9.96 13.74
C ASP A 82 15.57 -9.42 12.57
N MET A 83 16.15 -8.47 11.83
CA MET A 83 15.54 -7.83 10.68
C MET A 83 15.78 -8.60 9.36
N ASP A 84 16.50 -9.72 9.39
CA ASP A 84 16.61 -10.59 8.21
C ASP A 84 15.25 -11.23 7.86
N THR A 85 14.66 -10.76 6.77
CA THR A 85 13.38 -11.26 6.25
C THR A 85 13.54 -12.39 5.24
N LYS A 86 14.76 -12.84 4.95
CA LYS A 86 15.00 -13.94 4.01
C LYS A 86 14.51 -15.25 4.60
N LYS A 87 13.77 -16.02 3.79
CA LYS A 87 13.32 -17.36 4.18
C LYS A 87 14.47 -18.37 4.28
N ASN A 88 15.50 -18.22 3.44
CA ASN A 88 16.72 -19.04 3.42
C ASN A 88 17.80 -18.36 2.55
N GLU A 89 18.99 -18.97 2.46
CA GLU A 89 20.15 -18.44 1.72
C GLU A 89 19.91 -18.20 0.21
N LYS A 90 18.94 -18.89 -0.40
CA LYS A 90 18.56 -18.70 -1.81
C LYS A 90 17.45 -17.66 -1.99
N GLY A 91 16.89 -17.15 -0.88
CA GLY A 91 15.83 -16.16 -0.87
C GLY A 91 16.35 -14.73 -1.03
N ARG A 92 15.43 -13.81 -1.29
CA ARG A 92 15.65 -12.37 -1.19
C ARG A 92 14.97 -11.82 0.06
N SER A 93 15.41 -10.65 0.50
CA SER A 93 14.66 -9.87 1.49
C SER A 93 13.26 -9.58 0.97
N LEU A 94 12.27 -9.59 1.87
CA LEU A 94 10.91 -9.15 1.55
C LEU A 94 10.90 -7.64 1.27
N ASP A 95 9.92 -7.21 0.49
CA ASP A 95 9.88 -5.83 -0.04
C ASP A 95 9.25 -4.80 0.91
N GLY A 96 8.83 -5.22 2.12
CA GLY A 96 8.26 -4.32 3.12
C GLY A 96 9.33 -3.61 3.95
N TYR A 97 8.96 -2.48 4.53
CA TYR A 97 9.84 -1.64 5.37
C TYR A 97 9.22 -1.38 6.73
N SER A 98 10.02 -1.27 7.79
CA SER A 98 9.51 -0.98 9.13
C SER A 98 8.87 0.41 9.19
N LEU A 99 7.67 0.50 9.76
CA LEU A 99 6.92 1.75 9.98
C LEU A 99 7.28 2.43 11.31
N VAL A 100 8.20 1.85 12.11
CA VAL A 100 8.65 2.43 13.38
C VAL A 100 9.06 3.90 13.29
N PRO A 101 9.74 4.38 12.24
CA PRO A 101 10.02 5.81 12.09
C PRO A 101 8.75 6.67 12.17
N PHE A 102 7.67 6.26 11.51
CA PHE A 102 6.38 6.96 11.54
C PHE A 102 5.65 6.84 12.88
N LEU A 103 5.87 5.77 13.65
CA LEU A 103 5.29 5.63 14.98
C LEU A 103 5.90 6.63 15.98
N LYS A 104 7.18 6.99 15.78
CA LYS A 104 7.90 7.99 16.59
C LYS A 104 7.60 9.41 16.13
N ASP A 105 7.59 9.64 14.83
CA ASP A 105 7.30 10.93 14.20
C ASP A 105 6.44 10.72 12.95
N PRO A 106 5.12 10.99 13.01
CA PRO A 106 4.20 10.80 11.89
C PRO A 106 4.53 11.63 10.63
N GLU A 107 5.34 12.69 10.76
CA GLU A 107 5.74 13.56 9.65
C GLU A 107 7.18 13.31 9.18
N THR A 108 7.82 12.24 9.69
CA THR A 108 9.22 11.93 9.35
C THR A 108 9.40 11.75 7.84
N LYS A 109 10.53 12.23 7.35
CA LYS A 109 11.04 11.96 6.00
C LYS A 109 12.15 10.92 6.00
N ASN A 110 12.53 10.44 7.18
CA ASN A 110 13.61 9.47 7.38
C ASN A 110 13.01 8.06 7.45
N TRP A 111 12.33 7.66 6.38
CA TRP A 111 11.84 6.30 6.18
C TRP A 111 12.52 5.70 4.93
N GLU A 112 12.89 4.43 4.99
CA GLU A 112 13.65 3.77 3.92
C GLU A 112 12.75 3.19 2.81
N GLY A 113 11.44 3.13 3.07
CA GLY A 113 10.47 2.63 2.10
C GLY A 113 10.22 3.63 0.94
N PRO A 114 9.50 3.18 -0.10
CA PRO A 114 9.19 3.99 -1.27
C PRO A 114 8.21 5.14 -0.94
N ASP A 115 8.23 6.20 -1.75
CA ASP A 115 7.25 7.30 -1.67
C ASP A 115 5.85 6.94 -2.21
N ALA A 116 5.59 5.64 -2.43
CA ALA A 116 4.37 5.13 -3.02
C ALA A 116 4.01 3.73 -2.53
N ALA A 117 2.72 3.41 -2.60
CA ALA A 117 2.20 2.05 -2.40
C ALA A 117 1.83 1.40 -3.74
N LEU A 118 2.15 0.12 -3.89
CA LEU A 118 1.85 -0.70 -5.07
C LEU A 118 0.67 -1.61 -4.79
N THR A 119 -0.31 -1.62 -5.69
CA THR A 119 -1.37 -2.63 -5.73
C THR A 119 -1.23 -3.44 -7.01
N VAL A 120 -1.38 -4.76 -6.89
CA VAL A 120 -1.48 -5.68 -8.02
C VAL A 120 -2.85 -6.34 -7.98
N VAL A 121 -3.60 -6.23 -9.06
CA VAL A 121 -4.91 -6.88 -9.21
C VAL A 121 -4.78 -7.94 -10.30
N TYR A 122 -5.10 -9.17 -9.91
CA TYR A 122 -5.18 -10.30 -10.80
C TYR A 122 -6.13 -10.00 -11.98
N SER A 123 -5.67 -10.29 -13.20
CA SER A 123 -6.40 -9.96 -14.43
C SER A 123 -7.32 -11.08 -14.90
N SER A 124 -6.86 -12.34 -14.89
CA SER A 124 -7.63 -13.51 -15.33
C SER A 124 -6.96 -14.83 -14.93
N ASP A 125 -7.71 -15.93 -15.03
CA ASP A 125 -7.22 -17.29 -14.68
C ASP A 125 -6.09 -17.74 -15.59
N ASP A 126 -6.14 -17.32 -16.85
CA ASP A 126 -5.10 -17.58 -17.85
C ASP A 126 -3.79 -16.88 -17.47
N ASN A 127 -3.87 -15.74 -16.78
CA ASN A 127 -2.72 -14.94 -16.38
C ASN A 127 -2.27 -15.18 -14.93
N LYS A 128 -2.89 -16.11 -14.18
CA LYS A 128 -2.67 -16.28 -12.73
C LYS A 128 -1.20 -16.43 -12.29
N ASN A 129 -0.37 -17.03 -13.15
CA ASN A 129 1.03 -17.29 -12.88
C ASN A 129 1.97 -16.36 -13.68
N ASN A 130 1.40 -15.37 -14.38
CA ASN A 130 2.14 -14.42 -15.18
C ASN A 130 1.90 -13.00 -14.63
N PRO A 131 2.66 -12.58 -13.61
CA PRO A 131 2.47 -11.28 -12.98
C PRO A 131 2.56 -10.13 -13.99
N ALA A 132 3.40 -10.24 -15.02
CA ALA A 132 3.53 -9.21 -16.05
C ALA A 132 2.21 -8.92 -16.79
N ASN A 133 1.22 -9.81 -16.75
CA ASN A 133 -0.10 -9.65 -17.35
C ASN A 133 -1.19 -9.25 -16.34
N HIS A 134 -0.86 -8.78 -15.13
CA HIS A 134 -1.84 -8.26 -14.17
C HIS A 134 -2.07 -6.75 -14.32
N HIS A 135 -3.06 -6.23 -13.59
CA HIS A 135 -3.28 -4.79 -13.49
C HIS A 135 -2.45 -4.25 -12.31
N TYR A 136 -1.87 -3.07 -12.52
CA TYR A 136 -1.00 -2.43 -11.52
C TYR A 136 -1.52 -1.04 -11.21
N SER A 137 -1.50 -0.69 -9.93
CA SER A 137 -1.78 0.67 -9.47
C SER A 137 -0.68 1.15 -8.54
N VAL A 138 -0.20 2.37 -8.74
CA VAL A 138 0.74 3.06 -7.87
C VAL A 138 0.06 4.27 -7.26
N ARG A 139 0.10 4.39 -5.94
CA ARG A 139 -0.47 5.48 -5.17
C ARG A 139 0.64 6.21 -4.41
N THR A 140 0.96 7.44 -4.82
CA THR A 140 1.80 8.36 -4.03
C THR A 140 0.94 9.08 -2.99
N LYS A 141 1.42 10.15 -2.33
CA LYS A 141 0.59 10.95 -1.42
C LYS A 141 -0.64 11.56 -2.11
N ASP A 142 -0.44 12.15 -3.29
CA ASP A 142 -1.48 12.97 -3.95
C ASP A 142 -1.99 12.39 -5.28
N TRP A 143 -1.31 11.37 -5.82
CA TRP A 143 -1.61 10.84 -7.16
C TRP A 143 -1.79 9.33 -7.16
N ARG A 144 -2.64 8.85 -8.08
CA ARG A 144 -2.76 7.43 -8.46
C ARG A 144 -2.57 7.29 -9.95
N TYR A 145 -1.80 6.27 -10.34
CA TYR A 145 -1.66 5.81 -11.71
C TYR A 145 -2.02 4.33 -11.79
N ILE A 146 -2.78 3.95 -12.81
CA ILE A 146 -3.23 2.59 -13.07
C ILE A 146 -2.84 2.21 -14.50
N ILE A 147 -2.27 1.01 -14.67
CA ILE A 147 -2.06 0.38 -15.97
C ILE A 147 -2.73 -0.99 -15.98
N TYR A 148 -3.58 -1.20 -16.99
CA TYR A 148 -4.22 -2.50 -17.23
C TYR A 148 -3.33 -3.37 -18.14
N ASP A 149 -3.59 -4.68 -18.14
CA ASP A 149 -2.89 -5.64 -19.00
C ASP A 149 -3.11 -5.33 -20.50
N SER A 150 -4.27 -4.77 -20.82
CA SER A 150 -4.65 -4.25 -22.14
C SER A 150 -3.90 -2.99 -22.60
N GLY A 151 -3.03 -2.41 -21.78
CA GLY A 151 -2.34 -1.16 -22.09
C GLY A 151 -3.16 0.11 -21.83
N LYS A 152 -4.43 -0.01 -21.42
CA LYS A 152 -5.23 1.15 -20.99
C LYS A 152 -4.69 1.72 -19.68
N GLU A 153 -4.82 3.03 -19.53
CA GLU A 153 -4.27 3.77 -18.40
C GLU A 153 -5.29 4.69 -17.74
N GLU A 154 -5.10 4.89 -16.44
CA GLU A 154 -5.81 5.92 -15.68
C GLU A 154 -4.83 6.70 -14.81
N LEU A 155 -5.06 8.01 -14.70
CA LEU A 155 -4.30 8.91 -13.84
C LEU A 155 -5.27 9.81 -13.09
N TYR A 156 -5.14 9.85 -11.77
CA TYR A 156 -5.98 10.65 -10.89
C TYR A 156 -5.13 11.53 -9.99
N HIS A 157 -5.56 12.77 -9.81
CA HIS A 157 -5.03 13.67 -8.77
C HIS A 157 -5.90 13.52 -7.52
N ASN A 158 -5.67 12.48 -6.72
CA ASN A 158 -6.49 12.13 -5.56
C ASN A 158 -6.65 13.25 -4.52
N ALA A 159 -5.70 14.19 -4.43
CA ALA A 159 -5.81 15.34 -3.53
C ALA A 159 -6.99 16.28 -3.91
N GLU A 160 -7.32 16.36 -5.20
CA GLU A 160 -8.42 17.19 -5.73
C GLU A 160 -9.65 16.36 -6.13
N ASP A 161 -9.43 15.11 -6.53
CA ASP A 161 -10.45 14.14 -6.94
C ASP A 161 -10.33 12.84 -6.12
N PRO A 162 -10.71 12.88 -4.83
CA PRO A 162 -10.50 11.74 -3.92
C PRO A 162 -11.33 10.50 -4.26
N LYS A 163 -12.31 10.64 -5.17
CA LYS A 163 -13.17 9.54 -5.65
C LYS A 163 -12.82 9.11 -7.08
N GLU A 164 -11.74 9.66 -7.65
CA GLU A 164 -11.17 9.23 -8.92
C GLU A 164 -12.16 9.30 -10.10
N TRP A 165 -13.01 10.32 -10.18
CA TRP A 165 -14.00 10.44 -11.28
C TRP A 165 -13.41 10.98 -12.58
N ASN A 166 -12.32 11.73 -12.52
CA ASN A 166 -11.74 12.43 -13.67
C ASN A 166 -10.39 11.82 -14.08
N ASN A 167 -10.43 10.88 -15.02
CA ASN A 167 -9.21 10.31 -15.59
C ASN A 167 -8.45 11.38 -16.42
N LEU A 168 -7.27 11.75 -15.95
CA LEU A 168 -6.41 12.78 -16.53
C LEU A 168 -5.63 12.34 -17.76
N VAL A 169 -5.67 11.06 -18.13
CA VAL A 169 -5.05 10.52 -19.36
C VAL A 169 -6.05 9.89 -20.33
N PHE A 170 -7.35 10.05 -20.10
CA PHE A 170 -8.37 9.60 -21.05
C PHE A 170 -8.34 10.46 -22.33
N ASN A 171 -7.87 9.90 -23.44
CA ASN A 171 -7.71 10.57 -24.75
C ASN A 171 -6.86 11.85 -24.74
N LYS A 172 -5.96 11.99 -23.75
CA LYS A 172 -5.06 13.14 -23.58
C LYS A 172 -3.78 12.72 -22.88
N THR A 173 -2.74 13.57 -22.94
CA THR A 173 -1.49 13.37 -22.20
C THR A 173 -1.45 14.25 -20.95
N HIS A 174 -0.70 13.82 -19.94
CA HIS A 174 -0.49 14.58 -18.72
C HIS A 174 0.96 14.39 -18.23
N PRO A 175 1.70 15.47 -17.88
CA PRO A 175 3.12 15.37 -17.53
C PRO A 175 3.40 14.47 -16.33
N LYS A 176 2.45 14.39 -15.39
CA LYS A 176 2.56 13.53 -14.20
C LYS A 176 2.54 12.03 -14.52
N ARG A 177 2.03 11.63 -15.70
CA ARG A 177 1.98 10.23 -16.13
C ARG A 177 3.37 9.60 -16.12
N ASP A 178 4.35 10.24 -16.75
CA ASP A 178 5.67 9.64 -16.95
C ASP A 178 6.43 9.48 -15.63
N GLU A 179 6.24 10.41 -14.69
CA GLU A 179 6.76 10.29 -13.32
C GLU A 179 6.16 9.08 -12.59
N MET A 180 4.84 8.89 -12.68
CA MET A 180 4.17 7.76 -12.05
C MET A 180 4.53 6.41 -12.69
N VAL A 181 4.76 6.39 -14.01
CA VAL A 181 5.26 5.22 -14.73
C VAL A 181 6.67 4.85 -14.28
N GLU A 182 7.53 5.83 -14.02
CA GLU A 182 8.89 5.58 -13.54
C GLU A 182 8.87 4.98 -12.12
N ILE A 183 8.04 5.52 -11.22
CA ILE A 183 7.83 4.93 -9.88
C ILE A 183 7.34 3.49 -10.01
N LEU A 184 6.35 3.23 -10.88
CA LEU A 184 5.85 1.88 -11.10
C LEU A 184 6.97 0.92 -11.55
N LYS A 185 7.79 1.32 -12.54
CA LYS A 185 8.89 0.50 -13.04
C LYS A 185 9.92 0.18 -11.95
N GLN A 186 10.24 1.13 -11.09
CA GLN A 186 11.14 0.92 -9.97
C GLN A 186 10.56 -0.08 -8.96
N MET A 187 9.28 0.05 -8.63
CA MET A 187 8.61 -0.84 -7.68
C MET A 187 8.38 -2.25 -8.23
N THR A 188 8.24 -2.43 -9.55
CA THR A 188 8.04 -3.75 -10.16
C THR A 188 9.33 -4.44 -10.60
N TYR A 189 10.47 -3.76 -10.53
CA TYR A 189 11.76 -4.29 -11.00
C TYR A 189 12.11 -5.66 -10.35
N PRO A 190 12.64 -6.63 -11.12
CA PRO A 190 13.04 -6.57 -12.54
C PRO A 190 11.92 -6.82 -13.54
N MET A 191 10.69 -7.01 -13.06
CA MET A 191 9.53 -7.27 -13.91
C MET A 191 8.96 -5.93 -14.43
N VAL A 192 8.61 -5.92 -15.71
CA VAL A 192 7.95 -4.77 -16.36
C VAL A 192 6.55 -5.22 -16.78
N PRO A 193 5.49 -4.58 -16.25
CA PRO A 193 4.12 -4.85 -16.68
C PRO A 193 3.97 -4.77 -18.19
N ASN A 194 3.34 -5.76 -18.81
CA ASN A 194 3.18 -5.81 -20.27
C ASN A 194 2.26 -4.72 -20.81
N GLY A 195 1.37 -4.16 -19.99
CA GLY A 195 0.59 -2.98 -20.35
C GLY A 195 1.47 -1.77 -20.72
N LEU A 196 2.67 -1.64 -20.15
CA LEU A 196 3.60 -0.53 -20.46
C LEU A 196 4.40 -0.71 -21.75
N LYS A 197 4.36 -1.89 -22.39
CA LYS A 197 5.18 -2.21 -23.57
C LYS A 197 4.44 -2.02 -24.89
N GLN A 198 3.14 -1.73 -24.83
CA GLN A 198 2.25 -1.64 -25.98
C GLN A 198 2.25 -0.24 -26.60
#